data_AF-A0A1B9L8T3-F1
#
_entry.id   AF-A0A1B9L8T3-F1
#
_cell.length_a   1.000
_cell.length_b   1.000
_cell.length_c   1.000
_cell.angle_alpha   90.00
_cell.angle_beta   90.00
_cell.angle_gamma   90.00
#
_symmetry.space_group_name_H-M   'P 1'
#
loop_
_entity.id
_entity.type
_entity.pdbx_description
1 polymer ?
#
loop_
_entity_poly.entity_id
_entity_poly.type
_entity_poly.pdbx_seq_one_letter_code
_entity_poly.pdbx_strand_id
1 'polypeptide(L)'
;MKILSKTNELHETLKNIKDKNIRIVSAFASGTEGVIKSLAANNKSVELIIGTINAFSSIEFIKYCIKLVKTNENFKFCVDFRY
;
A
#
# COMPACT_ATOMS: atom_id res chain seq x y z
N MET A 1 -7.84 7.29 18.51
CA MET A 1 -6.79 6.36 18.03
C MET A 1 -7.22 4.95 18.39
N LYS A 2 -7.35 4.03 17.43
CA LYS A 2 -7.69 2.62 17.69
C LYS A 2 -6.46 1.78 17.39
N ILE A 3 -5.90 1.13 18.41
CA ILE A 3 -4.76 0.22 18.25
C ILE A 3 -5.35 -1.17 17.99
N LEU A 4 -5.04 -1.74 16.83
CA LEU A 4 -5.43 -3.11 16.48
C LEU A 4 -4.25 -4.02 16.81
N SER A 5 -4.41 -4.84 17.83
CA SER A 5 -3.38 -5.76 18.33
C SER A 5 -3.73 -7.19 17.92
N LYS A 6 -3.26 -7.61 16.73
CA LYS A 6 -3.09 -9.02 16.29
C LYS A 6 -2.56 -9.08 14.86
N THR A 7 -1.53 -9.89 14.65
CA THR A 7 -0.78 -10.04 13.38
C THR A 7 -1.61 -10.53 12.19
N ASN A 8 -2.73 -11.22 12.41
CA ASN A 8 -3.63 -11.67 11.34
C ASN A 8 -4.84 -10.75 11.07
N GLU A 9 -5.06 -9.72 11.88
CA GLU A 9 -6.26 -8.88 11.77
C GLU A 9 -6.06 -7.64 10.90
N LEU A 10 -4.82 -7.17 10.69
CA LEU A 10 -4.59 -5.95 9.91
C LEU A 10 -5.00 -6.13 8.44
N HIS A 11 -4.61 -7.23 7.80
CA HIS A 11 -4.98 -7.50 6.42
C HIS A 11 -6.50 -7.59 6.26
N GLU A 12 -7.16 -8.35 7.14
CA GLU A 12 -8.62 -8.55 7.10
C GLU A 12 -9.38 -7.25 7.45
N THR A 13 -8.87 -6.47 8.40
CA THR A 13 -9.45 -5.17 8.72
C THR A 13 -9.37 -4.22 7.52
N LEU A 14 -8.19 -4.12 6.89
CA LEU A 14 -7.99 -3.23 5.76
C LEU A 14 -8.82 -3.65 4.54
N LYS A 15 -9.01 -4.95 4.28
CA LYS A 15 -9.91 -5.46 3.22
C LYS A 15 -11.35 -4.99 3.36
N ASN A 16 -11.82 -4.80 4.60
CA ASN A 16 -13.19 -4.36 4.87
C ASN A 16 -13.37 -2.84 4.77
N ILE A 17 -12.29 -2.07 4.57
CA ILE A 17 -12.38 -0.63 4.34
C ILE A 17 -12.76 -0.37 2.89
N LYS A 18 -13.88 0.33 2.70
CA LYS A 18 -14.43 0.70 1.41
C LYS A 18 -14.80 2.18 1.37
N ASP A 19 -14.81 2.74 0.17
CA ASP A 19 -15.25 4.12 -0.10
C ASP A 19 -14.50 5.21 0.69
N LYS A 20 -13.24 4.95 1.08
CA LYS A 20 -12.37 5.90 1.79
C LYS A 20 -11.27 6.48 0.89
N ASN A 21 -10.64 7.54 1.39
CA ASN A 21 -9.33 8.02 0.92
C ASN A 21 -8.29 7.49 1.91
N ILE A 22 -7.32 6.72 1.42
CA ILE A 22 -6.36 6.01 2.26
C ILE A 22 -4.94 6.45 1.89
N ARG A 23 -4.14 6.77 2.91
CA ARG A 23 -2.70 6.98 2.77
C ARG A 23 -1.95 5.93 3.59
N ILE A 24 -1.01 5.25 2.95
CA ILE A 24 -0.22 4.18 3.54
C ILE A 24 1.24 4.58 3.44
N VAL A 25 1.92 4.57 4.59
CA VAL A 25 3.37 4.73 4.66
C VAL A 25 3.93 3.40 5.12
N SER A 26 4.68 2.71 4.25
CA SER A 26 5.18 1.37 4.53
C SER A 26 6.70 1.34 4.66
N ALA A 27 7.16 0.70 5.72
CA ALA A 27 8.53 0.26 5.90
C ALA A 27 8.74 -1.21 5.48
N PHE A 28 7.75 -1.87 4.86
CA PHE A 28 7.85 -3.26 4.40
C PHE A 28 7.13 -3.42 3.06
N ALA A 29 7.90 -3.66 1.99
CA ALA A 29 7.36 -3.76 0.64
C ALA A 29 6.55 -5.05 0.42
N SER A 30 7.18 -6.22 0.52
CA SER A 30 6.57 -7.51 0.13
C SER A 30 5.33 -7.90 0.94
N GLY A 31 5.29 -7.60 2.24
CA GLY A 31 4.14 -7.91 3.11
C GLY A 31 2.89 -7.07 2.83
N THR A 32 2.99 -6.03 1.99
CA THR A 32 1.88 -5.11 1.73
C THR A 32 1.15 -5.36 0.41
N GLU A 33 1.66 -6.21 -0.49
CA GLU A 33 1.09 -6.35 -1.84
C GLU A 33 -0.40 -6.75 -1.85
N GLY A 34 -0.77 -7.81 -1.12
CA GLY A 34 -2.16 -8.27 -1.05
C GLY A 34 -3.11 -7.23 -0.44
N VAL A 35 -2.61 -6.42 0.50
CA VAL A 35 -3.33 -5.31 1.10
C VAL A 35 -3.53 -4.19 0.08
N ILE A 36 -2.48 -3.78 -0.64
CA ILE A 36 -2.56 -2.72 -1.65
C ILE A 36 -3.53 -3.10 -2.76
N LYS A 37 -3.47 -4.34 -3.25
CA LYS A 37 -4.41 -4.84 -4.27
C LYS A 37 -5.86 -4.73 -3.80
N SER A 38 -6.12 -5.13 -2.55
CA SER A 38 -7.46 -5.08 -1.97
C SER A 38 -7.94 -3.64 -1.78
N LEU A 39 -7.07 -2.76 -1.28
CA LEU A 39 -7.44 -1.37 -0.99
C LEU A 39 -7.68 -0.58 -2.27
N ALA A 40 -6.80 -0.72 -3.28
CA ALA A 40 -6.89 0.00 -4.55
C ALA A 40 -8.11 -0.39 -5.38
N ALA A 41 -8.66 -1.59 -5.17
CA ALA A 41 -9.88 -2.05 -5.84
C ALA A 41 -11.18 -1.57 -5.16
N ASN A 42 -11.14 -1.21 -3.88
CA ASN A 42 -12.34 -1.01 -3.06
C ASN A 42 -12.51 0.43 -2.53
N ASN A 43 -11.56 1.33 -2.78
CA ASN A 43 -11.53 2.66 -2.19
C ASN A 43 -11.46 3.76 -3.26
N LYS A 44 -11.92 4.96 -2.89
CA LYS A 44 -11.98 6.13 -3.77
C LYS A 44 -10.59 6.62 -4.15
N SER A 45 -9.66 6.57 -3.20
CA SER A 45 -8.25 6.83 -3.48
C SER A 45 -7.34 6.09 -2.51
N VAL A 46 -6.22 5.62 -3.02
CA VAL A 46 -5.16 4.98 -2.24
C VAL A 46 -3.82 5.58 -2.63
N GLU A 47 -3.10 6.13 -1.67
CA GLU A 47 -1.75 6.64 -1.83
C GLU A 47 -0.77 5.76 -1.02
N LEU A 48 0.22 5.19 -1.70
CA LEU A 48 1.28 4.40 -1.10
C LEU A 48 2.61 5.15 -1.17
N ILE A 49 3.25 5.28 -0.02
CA ILE A 49 4.60 5.83 0.14
C ILE A 49 5.51 4.75 0.71
N ILE A 50 6.61 4.45 0.02
CA ILE A 50 7.63 3.48 0.46
C ILE A 50 8.97 4.17 0.66
N GLY A 51 9.65 3.91 1.77
CA GLY A 51 11.00 4.42 2.01
C GLY A 51 12.10 3.69 1.21
N THR A 52 13.18 4.40 0.90
CA THR A 52 14.30 3.97 0.04
C THR A 52 14.87 2.59 0.36
N ILE A 53 15.17 2.31 1.64
CA ILE A 53 15.76 1.03 2.07
C ILE A 53 14.91 -0.17 1.61
N ASN A 54 13.59 -0.01 1.56
CA ASN A 54 12.66 -1.07 1.19
C ASN A 54 12.35 -1.12 -0.29
N ALA A 55 12.57 -0.03 -1.03
CA ALA A 55 12.46 -0.05 -2.48
C ALA A 55 13.49 -1.02 -3.09
N PHE A 56 14.68 -1.09 -2.51
CA PHE A 56 15.74 -1.99 -2.97
C PHE A 56 15.53 -3.45 -2.59
N SER A 57 14.83 -3.73 -1.49
CA SER A 57 14.62 -5.10 -1.01
C SER A 57 13.49 -5.84 -1.73
N SER A 58 12.65 -5.16 -2.53
CA SER A 58 11.54 -5.80 -3.24
C SER A 58 11.23 -5.11 -4.58
N ILE A 59 12.15 -5.24 -5.54
CA ILE A 59 12.02 -4.65 -6.88
C ILE A 59 10.73 -5.11 -7.60
N GLU A 60 10.32 -6.36 -7.43
CA GLU A 60 9.08 -6.87 -8.05
C GLU A 60 7.83 -6.17 -7.53
N PHE A 61 7.80 -5.82 -6.23
CA PHE A 61 6.70 -5.03 -5.68
C PHE A 61 6.67 -3.60 -6.22
N ILE A 62 7.84 -2.99 -6.44
CA ILE A 62 7.95 -1.68 -7.07
C ILE A 62 7.43 -1.72 -8.53
N LYS A 63 7.82 -2.74 -9.30
CA LYS A 63 7.31 -2.96 -10.66
C LYS A 63 5.79 -3.14 -10.67
N TYR A 64 5.26 -3.90 -9.71
CA TYR A 64 3.82 -4.05 -9.52
C TYR A 64 3.14 -2.70 -9.28
N CYS A 65 3.65 -1.88 -8.35
CA CYS A 65 3.08 -0.56 -8.04
C CYS A 65 3.12 0.39 -9.25
N ILE A 66 4.22 0.40 -10.00
CA ILE A 66 4.36 1.18 -11.24
C ILE A 66 3.31 0.75 -12.28
N LYS A 67 3.10 -0.56 -12.45
CA LYS A 67 2.06 -1.08 -13.35
C LYS A 67 0.67 -0.66 -12.88
N LEU A 68 0.41 -0.73 -11.58
CA LEU A 68 -0.89 -0.39 -10.98
C LEU A 68 -1.25 1.08 -11.20
N VAL A 69 -0.29 2.01 -11.02
CA VAL A 69 -0.53 3.45 -11.30
C VAL A 69 -0.96 3.69 -12.75
N LYS A 70 -0.42 2.94 -13.71
CA LYS A 70 -0.78 3.09 -15.13
C LYS A 70 -2.20 2.59 -15.45
N THR A 71 -2.72 1.68 -14.64
CA THR A 71 -4.02 1.02 -14.89
C THR A 71 -5.12 1.43 -13.92
N ASN A 72 -4.80 2.21 -12.89
CA ASN A 72 -5.73 2.61 -11.85
C ASN A 72 -5.50 4.07 -11.44
N GLU A 73 -6.35 4.97 -11.93
CA GLU A 73 -6.30 6.41 -11.64
C GLU A 73 -6.51 6.76 -10.16
N ASN A 74 -7.14 5.86 -9.40
CA ASN A 74 -7.39 6.03 -7.97
C ASN A 74 -6.18 5.60 -7.11
N PHE A 75 -5.12 5.08 -7.73
CA PHE A 75 -3.91 4.66 -7.05
C PHE A 75 -2.74 5.61 -7.32
N LYS A 76 -2.12 6.10 -6.24
CA LYS A 76 -0.91 6.92 -6.28
C LYS A 76 0.22 6.16 -5.59
N PHE A 77 1.40 6.23 -6.18
CA PHE A 77 2.59 5.59 -5.66
C PHE A 77 3.77 6.56 -5.66
N CYS A 78 4.47 6.63 -4.54
CA CYS A 78 5.67 7.43 -4.37
C CYS A 78 6.74 6.61 -3.64
N VAL A 79 7.98 6.77 -4.07
CA VAL A 79 9.16 6.30 -3.33
C VAL A 79 9.78 7.51 -2.66
N ASP A 80 9.88 7.44 -1.35
CA ASP A 80 10.48 8.46 -0.52
C ASP A 80 11.97 8.16 -0.35
N PHE A 81 12.79 8.98 -1.02
CA PHE A 81 14.24 8.92 -0.99
C PHE A 81 14.86 9.73 0.17
N ARG A 82 14.10 10.10 1.22
CA ARG A 82 14.66 10.85 2.35
C ARG A 82 15.87 10.12 2.95
N TYR A 83 17.01 10.82 2.88
CA TYR A 83 18.43 10.42 3.00
C TYR A 83 19.01 9.73 1.77
#